data_AF-A0A4Y2D7C3-F1
#
_entry.id   AF-A0A4Y2D7C3-F1
#
_cell.length_a   1.000
_cell.length_b   1.000
_cell.length_c   1.000
_cell.angle_alpha   90.00
_cell.angle_beta   90.00
_cell.angle_gamma   90.00
#
_symmetry.space_group_name_H-M   'P 1'
#
loop_
_entity.id
_entity.type
_entity.pdbx_description
1 polymer ?
#
loop_
_entity_poly.entity_id
_entity_poly.type
_entity_poly.pdbx_seq_one_letter_code
_entity_poly.pdbx_strand_id
1 'polypeptide(L)'
;MAEVIAIQQAVQYVKANDLGQVNIISDSRSTLLALSAVEEAREIINNIKEGIAEYKGKITLTWIRAHMGNFGNERADQLAKEATLISDETISFLPSRNQIRNEGNKIIKNLWQSRWDDSKNARWTKNLIDKVNVDRLYGDFYINQILMAHGVFREHQARFFEKTSLCLCGQDMGSVLHVIKECEIWTPYRKIWPSGW
;
A
#
# COMPACT_ATOMS: atom_id res chain seq x y z
N MET A 1 -9.57 5.91 13.92
CA MET A 1 -9.89 7.34 14.10
C MET A 1 -11.32 7.51 14.58
N ALA A 2 -12.31 6.87 13.93
CA ALA A 2 -13.71 6.87 14.36
C ALA A 2 -13.91 6.53 15.85
N GLU A 3 -13.22 5.51 16.36
CA GLU A 3 -13.30 5.09 17.78
C GLU A 3 -12.87 6.19 18.76
N VAL A 4 -11.81 6.94 18.42
CA VAL A 4 -11.31 8.06 19.24
C VAL A 4 -12.34 9.19 19.28
N ILE A 5 -12.94 9.50 18.14
CA ILE A 5 -14.00 10.52 18.01
C ILE A 5 -15.23 10.10 18.82
N ALA A 6 -15.64 8.83 18.72
CA ALA A 6 -16.79 8.32 19.46
C ALA A 6 -16.60 8.49 20.97
N ILE A 7 -15.40 8.20 21.49
CA ILE A 7 -15.08 8.43 22.91
C ILE A 7 -15.06 9.93 23.24
N GLN A 8 -14.50 10.78 22.38
CA GLN A 8 -14.52 12.24 22.58
C GLN A 8 -15.95 12.78 22.68
N GLN A 9 -16.81 12.40 21.74
CA GLN A 9 -18.22 12.80 21.71
C GLN A 9 -18.97 12.28 22.94
N ALA A 10 -18.71 11.04 23.37
CA ALA A 10 -19.27 10.49 24.59
C ALA A 10 -18.86 11.30 25.83
N VAL A 11 -17.57 11.65 25.97
CA VAL A 11 -17.09 12.48 27.09
C VAL A 11 -17.74 13.87 27.07
N GLN A 12 -17.82 14.52 25.90
CA GLN A 12 -18.47 15.82 25.75
C GLN A 12 -19.96 15.75 26.14
N TYR A 13 -20.66 14.69 25.71
CA TYR A 13 -22.05 14.46 26.06
C TYR A 13 -22.26 14.26 27.57
N VAL A 14 -21.38 13.50 28.23
CA VAL A 14 -21.41 13.31 29.69
C VAL A 14 -21.23 14.64 30.42
N LYS A 15 -20.26 15.46 29.99
CA LYS A 15 -20.02 16.79 30.59
C LYS A 15 -21.22 17.71 30.40
N ALA A 16 -21.80 17.73 29.19
CA ALA A 16 -22.90 18.63 28.84
C ALA A 16 -24.20 18.33 29.60
N ASN A 17 -24.43 17.05 29.95
CA ASN A 17 -25.65 16.60 30.61
C ASN A 17 -25.47 16.30 32.12
N ASP A 18 -24.26 16.48 32.65
CA ASP A 18 -23.88 16.20 34.04
C ASP A 18 -24.42 14.87 34.60
N LEU A 19 -24.06 13.76 33.95
CA LEU A 19 -24.61 12.43 34.24
C LEU A 19 -24.10 11.77 35.55
N GLY A 20 -23.27 12.46 36.33
CA GLY A 20 -22.69 11.97 37.58
C GLY A 20 -21.62 10.88 37.36
N GLN A 21 -22.00 9.61 37.49
CA GLN A 21 -21.06 8.49 37.33
C GLN A 21 -21.39 7.69 36.05
N VAL A 22 -20.44 7.65 35.12
CA VAL A 22 -20.59 7.03 33.80
C VAL A 22 -19.47 6.03 33.52
N ASN A 23 -19.82 4.92 32.87
CA ASN A 23 -18.87 3.98 32.30
C ASN A 23 -19.01 3.98 30.78
N ILE A 24 -17.97 4.43 30.09
CA ILE A 24 -17.87 4.38 28.63
C ILE A 24 -17.21 3.06 28.25
N ILE A 25 -17.92 2.26 27.48
CA ILE A 25 -17.51 0.93 27.08
C ILE A 25 -17.06 0.99 25.61
N SER A 26 -15.88 0.45 25.30
CA SER A 26 -15.34 0.42 23.94
C SER A 26 -14.56 -0.87 23.70
N ASP A 27 -14.66 -1.41 22.49
CA ASP A 27 -13.83 -2.53 22.02
C ASP A 27 -12.47 -2.09 21.43
N SER A 28 -12.26 -0.79 21.26
CA SER A 28 -11.02 -0.20 20.78
C SER A 28 -9.90 -0.27 21.82
N ARG A 29 -9.21 -1.41 21.87
CA ARG A 29 -8.06 -1.58 22.76
C ARG A 29 -6.97 -0.53 22.48
N SER A 30 -6.74 -0.20 21.22
CA SER A 30 -5.70 0.77 20.80
C SER A 30 -6.00 2.18 21.30
N THR A 31 -7.26 2.62 21.25
CA THR A 31 -7.67 3.93 21.77
C THR A 31 -7.56 4.00 23.28
N LEU A 32 -8.01 2.95 23.98
CA LEU A 32 -7.92 2.89 25.44
C LEU A 32 -6.47 2.86 25.92
N LEU A 33 -5.57 2.16 25.21
CA LEU A 33 -4.14 2.20 25.50
C LEU A 33 -3.55 3.61 25.32
N ALA A 34 -3.91 4.32 24.24
CA ALA A 34 -3.48 5.71 24.03
C ALA A 34 -3.97 6.66 25.14
N LEU A 35 -5.20 6.46 25.62
CA LEU A 35 -5.78 7.21 26.73
C LEU A 35 -5.13 6.88 28.08
N SER A 36 -4.57 5.68 28.23
CA SER A 36 -3.82 5.29 29.44
C SER A 36 -2.35 5.74 29.44
N ALA A 37 -1.80 6.12 28.28
CA ALA A 37 -0.40 6.53 28.17
C ALA A 37 -0.15 7.85 28.89
N VAL A 38 1.00 8.00 29.54
CA VAL A 38 1.38 9.26 30.21
C VAL A 38 1.67 10.35 29.19
N GLU A 39 2.49 10.04 28.18
CA GLU A 39 2.82 10.93 27.09
C GLU A 39 2.06 10.52 25.82
N GLU A 40 1.45 11.49 25.14
CA GLU A 40 0.77 11.26 23.87
C GLU A 40 0.90 12.50 22.98
N ALA A 41 1.31 12.28 21.72
CA ALA A 41 1.56 13.35 20.77
C ALA A 41 0.27 13.84 20.06
N ARG A 42 -0.78 13.01 20.07
CA ARG A 42 -2.05 13.32 19.42
C ARG A 42 -2.91 14.21 20.31
N GLU A 43 -3.11 15.45 19.87
CA GLU A 43 -3.91 16.47 20.58
C GLU A 43 -5.31 15.96 20.96
N ILE A 44 -6.01 15.26 20.05
CA ILE A 44 -7.34 14.70 20.33
C ILE A 44 -7.36 13.78 21.56
N ILE A 45 -6.31 13.00 21.79
CA ILE A 45 -6.24 12.10 22.95
C ILE A 45 -6.03 12.91 24.23
N ASN A 46 -5.19 13.95 24.18
CA ASN A 46 -4.96 14.85 25.32
C ASN A 46 -6.24 15.63 25.67
N ASN A 47 -6.97 16.13 24.66
CA ASN A 47 -8.25 16.80 24.86
C ASN A 47 -9.30 15.87 25.53
N ILE A 48 -9.29 14.57 25.20
CA ILE A 48 -10.15 13.58 25.87
C ILE A 48 -9.72 13.39 27.33
N LYS A 49 -8.41 13.24 27.59
CA LYS A 49 -7.87 13.09 28.95
C LYS A 49 -8.22 14.30 29.84
N GLU A 50 -8.00 15.50 29.33
CA GLU A 50 -8.38 16.76 30.00
C GLU A 50 -9.89 16.82 30.24
N GLY A 51 -10.69 16.46 29.22
CA GLY A 51 -12.15 16.39 29.35
C GLY A 51 -12.62 15.46 30.47
N ILE A 52 -11.98 14.30 30.62
CA ILE A 52 -12.26 13.35 31.70
C ILE A 52 -11.81 13.91 33.06
N ALA A 53 -10.63 14.52 33.12
CA ALA A 53 -10.06 15.04 34.37
C ALA A 53 -10.81 16.26 34.94
N GLU A 54 -11.32 17.12 34.07
CA GLU A 54 -12.10 18.31 34.46
C GLU A 54 -13.52 18.00 34.93
N TYR A 55 -14.04 16.81 34.61
CA TYR A 55 -15.41 16.47 34.95
C TYR A 55 -15.55 16.20 36.45
N LYS A 56 -16.49 16.89 37.11
CA LYS A 56 -16.71 16.75 38.56
C LYS A 56 -17.21 15.37 38.98
N GLY A 57 -17.91 14.69 38.08
CA GLY A 57 -18.37 13.32 38.29
C GLY A 57 -17.26 12.29 38.06
N LYS A 58 -17.63 11.06 37.75
CA LYS A 58 -16.67 9.98 37.51
C LYS A 58 -16.93 9.34 36.16
N ILE A 59 -15.98 9.49 35.24
CA ILE A 59 -15.96 8.77 33.97
C ILE A 59 -14.97 7.62 34.07
N THR A 60 -15.43 6.41 33.79
CA THR A 60 -14.61 5.20 33.69
C THR A 60 -14.62 4.70 32.26
N LEU A 61 -13.48 4.17 31.80
CA LEU A 61 -13.34 3.57 30.47
C LEU A 61 -13.14 2.07 30.64
N THR A 62 -14.00 1.27 30.02
CA THR A 62 -13.93 -0.19 30.08
C THR A 62 -13.70 -0.77 28.70
N TRP A 63 -12.68 -1.63 28.59
CA TRP A 63 -12.44 -2.41 27.38
C TRP A 63 -13.34 -3.65 27.34
N ILE A 64 -13.97 -3.91 26.20
CA ILE A 64 -14.68 -5.16 25.91
C ILE A 64 -14.13 -5.82 24.65
N ARG A 65 -14.45 -7.10 24.47
CA ARG A 65 -14.15 -7.78 23.21
C ARG A 65 -15.21 -7.43 22.16
N ALA A 66 -14.76 -7.13 20.95
CA ALA A 66 -15.60 -6.94 19.78
C ALA A 66 -16.39 -8.22 19.46
N HIS A 67 -17.58 -8.06 18.86
CA HIS A 67 -18.40 -9.14 18.28
C HIS A 67 -18.77 -10.30 19.23
N MET A 68 -18.96 -10.00 20.51
CA MET A 68 -19.37 -10.97 21.54
C MET A 68 -20.84 -10.81 21.97
N GLY A 69 -21.73 -10.27 21.12
CA GLY A 69 -23.14 -10.08 21.45
C GLY A 69 -23.42 -8.85 22.33
N ASN A 70 -22.48 -7.90 22.40
CA ASN A 70 -22.68 -6.64 23.14
C ASN A 70 -23.53 -5.69 22.29
N PHE A 71 -24.85 -5.73 22.48
CA PHE A 71 -25.81 -4.99 21.65
C PHE A 71 -25.47 -3.49 21.50
N GLY A 72 -25.03 -2.83 22.57
CA GLY A 72 -24.62 -1.42 22.51
C GLY A 72 -23.39 -1.18 21.62
N ASN A 73 -22.38 -2.06 21.68
CA ASN A 73 -21.19 -1.97 20.85
C ASN A 73 -21.53 -2.27 19.38
N GLU A 74 -22.31 -3.32 19.13
CA GLU A 74 -22.75 -3.69 17.79
C GLU A 74 -23.57 -2.58 17.14
N ARG A 75 -24.43 -1.92 17.92
CA ARG A 75 -25.18 -0.75 17.44
C ARG A 75 -24.26 0.43 17.14
N ALA A 76 -23.24 0.69 17.98
CA ALA A 76 -22.26 1.74 17.73
C ALA A 76 -21.45 1.48 16.45
N ASP A 77 -21.01 0.24 16.22
CA ASP A 77 -20.32 -0.18 15.00
C ASP A 77 -21.19 -0.01 13.76
N GLN A 78 -22.48 -0.36 13.87
CA GLN A 78 -23.43 -0.16 12.78
C GLN A 78 -23.60 1.32 12.44
N LEU A 79 -23.79 2.17 13.46
CA LEU A 79 -23.90 3.62 13.26
C LEU A 79 -22.61 4.22 12.66
N ALA A 80 -21.44 3.76 13.11
CA ALA A 80 -20.17 4.19 12.55
C ALA A 80 -20.04 3.81 11.06
N LYS A 81 -20.51 2.61 10.66
CA LYS A 81 -20.55 2.20 9.25
C LYS A 81 -21.52 3.05 8.44
N GLU A 82 -22.72 3.30 8.96
CA GLU A 82 -23.72 4.17 8.30
C GLU A 82 -23.16 5.59 8.10
N ALA A 83 -22.42 6.11 9.08
CA ALA A 83 -21.78 7.42 8.98
C ALA A 83 -20.72 7.50 7.87
N THR A 84 -20.06 6.40 7.50
CA THR A 84 -19.10 6.39 6.37
C THR A 84 -19.74 6.62 5.00
N LEU A 85 -21.06 6.48 4.90
CA LEU A 85 -21.83 6.70 3.67
C LEU A 85 -22.31 8.16 3.53
N ILE A 86 -22.19 8.95 4.59
CA ILE A 86 -22.59 10.36 4.61
C ILE A 86 -21.40 11.18 4.11
N SER A 87 -21.59 11.96 3.04
CA SER A 87 -20.54 12.76 2.40
C SER A 87 -20.17 14.05 3.16
N ASP A 88 -20.63 14.21 4.39
CA ASP A 88 -20.38 15.40 5.19
C ASP A 88 -19.07 15.22 5.96
N GLU A 89 -17.99 15.77 5.42
CA GLU A 89 -16.65 15.74 6.00
C GLU A 89 -16.52 16.76 7.14
N THR A 90 -17.25 16.56 8.24
CA THR A 90 -17.25 17.52 9.35
C THR A 90 -15.95 17.45 10.19
N ILE A 91 -15.13 16.41 10.03
CA ILE A 91 -13.93 16.19 10.86
C ILE A 91 -12.71 15.86 10.00
N SER A 92 -11.84 16.85 9.81
CA SER A 92 -10.55 16.69 9.15
C SER A 92 -9.45 16.32 10.16
N PHE A 93 -8.69 15.28 9.85
CA PHE A 93 -7.52 14.87 10.61
C PHE A 93 -6.25 15.13 9.84
N LEU A 94 -5.18 15.47 10.55
CA LEU A 94 -3.85 15.42 9.97
C LEU A 94 -3.53 13.97 9.56
N PRO A 95 -3.06 13.75 8.32
CA PRO A 95 -2.72 12.41 7.86
C PRO A 95 -1.58 11.85 8.71
N SER A 96 -1.70 10.57 9.09
CA SER A 96 -0.66 9.87 9.81
C SER A 96 0.65 9.83 9.00
N ARG A 97 1.78 9.68 9.68
CA ARG A 97 3.10 9.51 9.02
C ARG A 97 3.08 8.40 7.96
N ASN A 98 2.35 7.31 8.23
CA ASN A 98 2.19 6.20 7.28
C ASN A 98 1.36 6.60 6.06
N GLN A 99 0.27 7.36 6.23
CA GLN A 99 -0.51 7.89 5.11
C GLN A 99 0.32 8.81 4.25
N ILE A 100 1.04 9.76 4.85
CA ILE A 100 1.95 10.67 4.12
C ILE A 100 2.99 9.88 3.34
N ARG A 101 3.65 8.90 3.97
CA ARG A 101 4.65 8.04 3.31
C ARG A 101 4.04 7.25 2.16
N ASN A 102 2.85 6.67 2.35
CA ASN A 102 2.19 5.87 1.34
C ASN A 102 1.78 6.72 0.13
N GLU A 103 1.25 7.92 0.35
CA GLU A 103 0.95 8.87 -0.73
C GLU A 103 2.22 9.32 -1.46
N GLY A 104 3.29 9.63 -0.72
CA GLY A 104 4.60 9.93 -1.31
C GLY A 104 5.11 8.78 -2.20
N ASN A 105 5.02 7.53 -1.73
CA ASN A 105 5.41 6.36 -2.51
C ASN A 105 4.56 6.17 -3.77
N LYS A 106 3.25 6.43 -3.69
CA LYS A 106 2.37 6.40 -4.88
C LYS A 106 2.80 7.44 -5.92
N ILE A 107 3.06 8.67 -5.48
CA ILE A 107 3.52 9.75 -6.38
C ILE A 107 4.84 9.37 -7.04
N ILE A 108 5.82 8.90 -6.26
CA ILE A 108 7.13 8.47 -6.77
C ILE A 108 6.96 7.35 -7.80
N LYS A 109 6.14 6.34 -7.50
CA LYS A 109 5.91 5.21 -8.41
C LYS A 109 5.23 5.65 -9.71
N ASN A 110 4.26 6.57 -9.64
CA ASN A 110 3.59 7.11 -10.84
C ASN A 110 4.54 7.94 -11.70
N LEU A 111 5.38 8.79 -11.09
CA LEU A 111 6.41 9.54 -11.81
C LEU A 111 7.44 8.61 -12.46
N TRP A 112 7.83 7.54 -11.76
CA TRP A 112 8.72 6.53 -12.32
C TRP A 112 8.07 5.80 -13.51
N GLN A 113 6.81 5.39 -13.39
CA GLN A 113 6.08 4.76 -14.48
C GLN A 113 5.97 5.69 -15.70
N SER A 114 5.64 6.97 -15.53
CA SER A 114 5.56 7.92 -16.64
C SER A 114 6.92 8.07 -17.35
N ARG A 115 8.01 8.23 -16.59
CA ARG A 115 9.37 8.26 -17.19
C ARG A 115 9.71 6.95 -17.89
N TRP A 116 9.28 5.83 -17.34
CA TRP A 116 9.45 4.52 -17.95
C TRP A 116 8.72 4.49 -19.29
N ASP A 117 7.43 4.80 -19.32
CA ASP A 117 6.59 4.79 -20.52
C ASP A 117 7.12 5.73 -21.62
N ASP A 118 7.55 6.94 -21.25
CA ASP A 118 8.05 7.97 -22.18
C ASP A 118 9.48 7.72 -22.69
N SER A 119 10.23 6.78 -22.08
CA SER A 119 11.60 6.50 -22.48
C SER A 119 11.68 6.00 -23.93
N LYS A 120 12.53 6.63 -24.76
CA LYS A 120 12.82 6.16 -26.13
C LYS A 120 13.75 4.95 -26.17
N ASN A 121 14.45 4.68 -25.06
CA ASN A 121 15.44 3.62 -24.90
C ASN A 121 14.83 2.39 -24.21
N ALA A 122 15.55 1.27 -24.19
CA ALA A 122 15.15 0.03 -23.50
C ALA A 122 13.82 -0.57 -23.97
N ARG A 123 13.47 -0.40 -25.26
CA ARG A 123 12.23 -0.94 -25.87
C ARG A 123 12.06 -2.44 -25.63
N TRP A 124 13.15 -3.20 -25.69
CA TRP A 124 13.13 -4.63 -25.39
C TRP A 124 12.74 -4.90 -23.94
N THR A 125 13.39 -4.25 -22.98
CA THR A 125 13.11 -4.43 -21.55
C THR A 125 11.66 -4.05 -21.22
N LYS A 126 11.09 -3.03 -21.88
CA LYS A 126 9.67 -2.68 -21.76
C LYS A 126 8.71 -3.77 -22.20
N ASN A 127 9.08 -4.58 -23.20
CA ASN A 127 8.26 -5.72 -23.65
C ASN A 127 8.26 -6.88 -22.64
N LEU A 128 9.13 -6.84 -21.64
CA LEU A 128 9.19 -7.79 -20.53
C LEU A 128 8.62 -7.19 -19.24
N ILE A 129 8.93 -5.92 -18.97
CA ILE A 129 8.56 -5.20 -17.75
C ILE A 129 7.86 -3.91 -18.18
N ASP A 130 6.55 -3.98 -18.36
CA ASP A 130 5.71 -2.84 -18.76
C ASP A 130 5.34 -1.97 -17.56
N LYS A 131 5.27 -2.55 -16.35
CA LYS A 131 5.00 -1.85 -15.10
C LYS A 131 6.21 -1.80 -14.19
N VAL A 132 6.53 -0.62 -13.70
CA VAL A 132 7.60 -0.43 -12.73
C VAL A 132 7.23 -1.07 -11.40
N ASN A 133 8.19 -1.79 -10.82
CA ASN A 133 8.02 -2.46 -9.54
C ASN A 133 9.22 -2.19 -8.63
N VAL A 134 8.95 -2.03 -7.34
CA VAL A 134 9.98 -1.90 -6.29
C VAL A 134 10.53 -3.26 -5.84
N ASP A 135 9.88 -4.35 -6.26
CA ASP A 135 10.37 -5.70 -5.99
C ASP A 135 11.73 -5.90 -6.63
N ARG A 136 12.62 -6.54 -5.87
CA ARG A 136 13.98 -6.80 -6.32
C ARG A 136 13.95 -7.84 -7.44
N LEU A 137 14.37 -7.44 -8.62
CA LEU A 137 14.66 -8.37 -9.69
C LEU A 137 15.97 -9.11 -9.38
N TYR A 138 15.91 -10.43 -9.22
CA TYR A 138 17.11 -11.25 -9.11
C TYR A 138 17.67 -11.49 -10.50
N GLY A 139 18.81 -10.85 -10.80
CA GLY A 139 19.52 -11.02 -12.06
C GLY A 139 20.82 -11.79 -11.86
N ASP A 140 21.13 -12.69 -12.79
CA ASP A 140 22.44 -13.29 -12.96
C ASP A 140 23.08 -12.82 -14.26
N PHE A 141 24.26 -13.35 -14.60
CA PHE A 141 24.95 -13.00 -15.83
C PHE A 141 24.07 -13.17 -17.07
N TYR A 142 23.32 -14.27 -17.18
CA TYR A 142 22.54 -14.59 -18.38
C TYR A 142 21.25 -13.76 -18.46
N ILE A 143 20.56 -13.58 -17.33
CA ILE A 143 19.36 -12.73 -17.22
C ILE A 143 19.70 -11.29 -17.61
N ASN A 144 20.82 -10.76 -17.12
CA ASN A 144 21.23 -9.40 -17.46
C ASN A 144 21.50 -9.23 -18.97
N GLN A 145 22.09 -10.25 -19.62
CA GLN A 145 22.27 -10.24 -21.08
C GLN A 145 20.94 -10.23 -21.82
N ILE A 146 19.97 -11.05 -21.38
CA ILE A 146 18.61 -11.04 -21.93
C ILE A 146 17.97 -9.66 -21.74
N LEU A 147 17.92 -9.11 -20.52
CA LEU A 147 17.25 -7.84 -20.22
C LEU A 147 17.81 -6.66 -21.02
N MET A 148 19.13 -6.66 -21.27
CA MET A 148 19.82 -5.60 -21.99
C MET A 148 19.83 -5.81 -23.51
N ALA A 149 19.26 -6.90 -24.01
CA ALA A 149 19.38 -7.32 -25.40
C ALA A 149 20.84 -7.50 -25.87
N HIS A 150 21.69 -8.01 -24.97
CA HIS A 150 23.13 -8.16 -25.15
C HIS A 150 23.58 -9.63 -25.18
N GLY A 151 24.85 -9.85 -25.54
CA GLY A 151 25.50 -11.15 -25.38
C GLY A 151 25.57 -11.92 -26.69
N VAL A 152 25.24 -13.21 -26.64
CA VAL A 152 25.39 -14.14 -27.78
C VAL A 152 24.13 -14.16 -28.68
N PHE A 153 23.37 -13.07 -28.73
CA PHE A 153 22.31 -12.89 -29.72
C PHE A 153 22.89 -12.36 -31.03
N ARG A 154 22.42 -12.87 -32.16
CA ARG A 154 23.01 -12.59 -33.48
C ARG A 154 22.92 -11.11 -33.85
N GLU A 155 21.81 -10.45 -33.50
CA GLU A 155 21.68 -9.01 -33.70
C GLU A 155 22.75 -8.22 -32.94
N HIS A 156 22.95 -8.52 -31.65
CA HIS A 156 23.98 -7.88 -30.84
C HIS A 156 25.39 -8.20 -31.38
N GLN A 157 25.62 -9.46 -31.78
CA GLN A 157 26.92 -9.88 -32.30
C GLN A 157 27.26 -9.24 -33.63
N ALA A 158 26.28 -9.04 -34.51
CA ALA A 158 26.47 -8.35 -35.78
C ALA A 158 26.85 -6.88 -35.58
N ARG A 159 26.28 -6.23 -34.56
CA ARG A 159 26.55 -4.83 -34.24
C ARG A 159 27.98 -4.57 -33.78
N PHE A 160 28.57 -5.48 -33.01
CA PHE A 160 29.85 -5.25 -32.32
C PHE A 160 31.02 -6.14 -32.78
N PHE A 161 30.75 -7.26 -33.45
CA PHE A 161 31.77 -8.28 -33.75
C PHE A 161 31.72 -8.77 -35.20
N GLU A 162 31.12 -8.01 -36.12
CA GLU A 162 31.09 -8.30 -37.57
C GLU A 162 30.52 -9.70 -37.92
N LYS A 163 29.63 -10.22 -37.08
CA LYS A 163 28.96 -11.51 -37.33
C LYS A 163 27.67 -11.31 -38.14
N THR A 164 27.13 -12.42 -38.66
CA THR A 164 25.78 -12.41 -39.25
C THR A 164 24.72 -12.06 -38.19
N SER A 165 23.76 -11.22 -38.60
CA SER A 165 22.59 -10.87 -37.79
C SER A 165 21.47 -11.92 -37.90
N LEU A 166 21.53 -12.82 -38.88
CA LEU A 166 20.52 -13.85 -39.12
C LEU A 166 20.51 -14.87 -37.98
N CYS A 167 19.32 -15.24 -37.53
CA CYS A 167 19.13 -16.28 -36.53
C CYS A 167 19.54 -17.66 -37.08
N LEU A 168 19.86 -18.59 -36.19
CA LEU A 168 20.18 -19.98 -36.54
C LEU A 168 19.03 -20.71 -37.26
N CYS A 169 17.79 -20.28 -37.06
CA CYS A 169 16.63 -20.82 -37.80
C CYS A 169 16.53 -20.32 -39.23
N GLY A 170 17.28 -19.28 -39.60
CA GLY A 170 17.27 -18.68 -40.93
C GLY A 170 16.02 -17.86 -41.28
N GLN A 171 15.04 -17.73 -40.37
CA GLN A 171 13.75 -17.09 -40.67
C GLN A 171 13.73 -15.57 -40.41
N ASP A 172 14.53 -15.10 -39.45
CA ASP A 172 14.56 -13.68 -39.05
C ASP A 172 15.91 -13.31 -38.42
N MET A 173 16.09 -12.04 -38.09
CA MET A 173 17.18 -11.54 -37.29
C MET A 173 17.19 -12.21 -35.91
N GLY A 174 18.35 -12.67 -35.44
CA GLY A 174 18.50 -13.27 -34.12
C GLY A 174 18.53 -12.23 -33.01
N SER A 175 17.48 -11.42 -32.92
CA SER A 175 17.17 -10.53 -31.81
C SER A 175 16.77 -11.33 -30.58
N VAL A 176 16.78 -10.70 -29.39
CA VAL A 176 16.33 -11.36 -28.17
C VAL A 176 14.84 -11.66 -28.22
N LEU A 177 14.04 -10.76 -28.79
CA LEU A 177 12.61 -10.99 -29.02
C LEU A 177 12.37 -12.25 -29.84
N HIS A 178 13.06 -12.35 -30.97
CA HIS A 178 12.93 -13.51 -31.83
C HIS A 178 13.34 -14.79 -31.10
N VAL A 179 14.54 -14.83 -30.49
CA VAL A 179 15.04 -16.02 -29.80
C VAL A 179 14.11 -16.43 -28.64
N ILE A 180 13.69 -15.48 -27.80
CA ILE A 180 12.93 -15.76 -26.58
C ILE A 180 11.44 -15.98 -26.82
N LYS A 181 10.81 -15.33 -27.81
CA LYS A 181 9.35 -15.39 -28.01
C LYS A 181 8.89 -16.06 -29.32
N GLU A 182 9.67 -16.05 -30.39
CA GLU A 182 9.17 -16.38 -31.74
C GLU A 182 9.85 -17.61 -32.37
N CYS A 183 11.19 -17.65 -32.39
CA CYS A 183 12.04 -18.66 -33.00
C CYS A 183 11.63 -20.11 -32.70
N GLU A 184 11.33 -20.89 -33.72
CA GLU A 184 10.81 -22.25 -33.57
C GLU A 184 11.81 -23.23 -32.92
N ILE A 185 13.11 -23.02 -33.14
CA ILE A 185 14.19 -23.84 -32.55
C ILE A 185 14.11 -23.83 -31.02
N TRP A 186 13.72 -22.71 -30.43
CA TRP A 186 13.72 -22.52 -28.97
C TRP A 186 12.36 -22.79 -28.32
N THR A 187 11.34 -23.14 -29.10
CA THR A 187 9.99 -23.45 -28.61
C THR A 187 9.97 -24.48 -27.45
N PRO A 188 10.74 -25.57 -27.47
CA PRO A 188 10.73 -26.55 -26.37
C PRO A 188 11.15 -25.95 -25.02
N TYR A 189 12.06 -24.97 -25.03
CA TYR A 189 12.63 -24.36 -23.82
C TYR A 189 11.74 -23.26 -23.23
N ARG A 190 10.89 -22.62 -24.05
CA ARG A 190 9.96 -21.58 -23.58
C ARG A 190 8.92 -22.08 -22.59
N LYS A 191 8.57 -23.37 -22.63
CA LYS A 191 7.62 -23.98 -21.69
C LYS A 191 8.12 -23.95 -20.23
N ILE A 192 9.42 -23.77 -20.03
CA ILE A 192 10.09 -23.70 -18.72
C ILE A 192 10.39 -22.24 -18.33
N TRP A 193 10.02 -21.28 -19.19
CA TRP A 193 10.26 -19.86 -18.92
C TRP A 193 9.41 -19.38 -17.73
N PRO A 194 9.96 -18.61 -16.79
CA PRO A 194 9.19 -18.07 -15.67
C PRO A 194 8.02 -17.23 -16.17
N SER A 195 6.80 -17.68 -15.88
CA SER A 195 5.57 -16.89 -16.07
C SER A 195 5.44 -15.92 -14.90
N GLY A 196 6.04 -14.74 -15.04
CA GLY A 196 6.03 -13.68 -14.03
C GLY A 196 7.36 -12.96 -13.97
N TRP A 197 7.55 -12.03 -14.89
CA TRP A 197 8.51 -10.93 -14.76
C TRP A 197 7.73 -9.67 -14.38
#